data_AF-A0A9E2QCR2-F1
#
_entry.id   AF-A0A9E2QCR2-F1
#
_cell.length_a   1.000
_cell.length_b   1.000
_cell.length_c   1.000
_cell.angle_alpha   90.00
_cell.angle_beta   90.00
_cell.angle_gamma   90.00
#
_symmetry.space_group_name_H-M   'P 1'
#
loop_
_entity.id
_entity.type
_entity.pdbx_description
1 polymer ?
#
loop_
_entity_poly.entity_id
_entity_poly.type
_entity_poly.pdbx_seq_one_letter_code
_entity_poly.pdbx_strand_id
1 'polypeptide(L)' 'MNVEQLADYLSLGVRTIYNLAHDGEIPGLKVAGTWRFPKAAIDDWLKTEAGKNLGTVTGKE' A
#
# COMPACT_ATOMS: atom_id res chain seq x y z
N MET A 1 -6.47 -1.59 10.22
CA MET A 1 -5.88 -0.24 10.33
C MET A 1 -6.53 0.69 9.32
N ASN A 2 -6.52 2.00 9.58
CA ASN A 2 -7.08 3.03 8.68
C ASN A 2 -5.99 3.60 7.76
N VAL A 3 -6.37 4.44 6.79
CA VAL A 3 -5.42 5.11 5.87
C VAL A 3 -4.30 5.82 6.65
N GLU A 4 -4.63 6.56 7.71
CA GLU A 4 -3.65 7.31 8.50
C GLU A 4 -2.66 6.39 9.24
N GLN A 5 -3.16 5.29 9.81
CA GLN A 5 -2.31 4.30 10.48
C GLN A 5 -1.42 3.55 9.48
N LEU A 6 -1.93 3.29 8.28
CA LEU A 6 -1.15 2.67 7.23
C LEU A 6 -0.08 3.63 6.68
N ALA A 7 -0.42 4.91 6.56
CA ALA A 7 0.50 5.97 6.17
C ALA A 7 1.67 6.08 7.15
N ASP A 8 1.39 6.11 8.45
CA ASP A 8 2.41 6.08 9.51
C ASP A 8 3.24 4.78 9.46
N TYR A 9 2.58 3.63 9.30
CA TYR A 9 3.23 2.33 9.26
C TYR A 9 4.20 2.16 8.07
N LEU A 10 3.83 2.69 6.90
CA LEU A 10 4.66 2.66 5.68
C LEU A 10 5.59 3.87 5.57
N SER A 11 5.47 4.83 6.48
CA SER A 11 6.12 6.15 6.38
C SER A 11 5.82 6.84 5.04
N LEU A 12 4.59 6.70 4.56
CA LEU A 12 4.08 7.28 3.31
C LEU A 12 3.04 8.35 3.59
N GLY A 13 2.84 9.26 2.63
CA GLY A 13 1.79 10.27 2.75
C GLY A 13 0.39 9.64 2.68
N VAL A 14 -0.55 10.13 3.49
CA VAL A 14 -1.98 9.73 3.47
C VAL A 14 -2.58 9.82 2.07
N ARG A 15 -2.20 10.85 1.29
CA ARG A 15 -2.61 11.01 -0.11
C ARG A 15 -2.10 9.90 -1.01
N THR A 16 -0.84 9.49 -0.82
CA THR A 16 -0.24 8.38 -1.55
C THR A 16 -0.98 7.08 -1.23
N ILE A 17 -1.24 6.79 0.04
CA ILE A 17 -2.03 5.62 0.44
C ILE A 17 -3.43 5.64 -0.18
N TYR A 18 -4.10 6.80 -0.23
CA TYR A 18 -5.39 6.94 -0.90
C TYR A 18 -5.31 6.61 -2.39
N ASN A 19 -4.29 7.12 -3.09
CA ASN A 19 -4.09 6.84 -4.50
C ASN A 19 -3.79 5.36 -4.72
N LEU A 20 -2.90 4.77 -3.94
CA LEU A 20 -2.56 3.35 -4.02
C LEU A 20 -3.78 2.45 -3.74
N ALA A 21 -4.61 2.81 -2.74
CA ALA A 21 -5.85 2.08 -2.46
C ALA A 21 -6.88 2.23 -3.58
N HIS A 22 -6.91 3.40 -4.22
CA HIS A 22 -7.79 3.66 -5.35
C HIS A 22 -7.35 2.93 -6.62
N ASP A 23 -6.05 2.88 -6.89
CA ASP A 23 -5.44 2.17 -8.01
C ASP A 23 -5.46 0.64 -7.82
N GLY A 24 -5.59 0.19 -6.56
CA GLY A 24 -5.58 -1.22 -6.21
C GLY A 24 -4.17 -1.79 -6.02
N GLU A 25 -3.15 -0.93 -5.93
CA GLU A 25 -1.77 -1.33 -5.64
C GLU A 25 -1.61 -1.87 -4.21
N ILE A 26 -2.36 -1.34 -3.24
CA ILE A 26 -2.33 -1.83 -1.85
C ILE A 26 -3.61 -2.59 -1.49
N PRO A 27 -3.50 -3.66 -0.68
CA PRO A 27 -4.66 -4.43 -0.25
C PRO A 27 -5.48 -3.66 0.79
N GLY A 28 -6.48 -2.93 0.31
CA GLY A 28 -7.48 -2.23 1.10
C GLY A 28 -8.89 -2.73 0.82
N LEU A 29 -9.76 -2.73 1.84
CA LEU A 29 -11.18 -3.01 1.70
C LEU A 29 -11.97 -1.76 2.05
N LYS A 30 -12.86 -1.33 1.15
CA LYS A 30 -13.79 -0.23 1.43
C LYS A 30 -15.03 -0.76 2.14
N VAL A 31 -15.12 -0.50 3.44
CA VAL A 31 -16.25 -0.92 4.29
C VAL A 31 -17.02 0.31 4.75
N ALA A 32 -18.31 0.39 4.39
CA ALA A 32 -19.20 1.48 4.79
C ALA A 32 -18.60 2.90 4.55
N GLY A 33 -18.00 3.11 3.37
CA GLY A 33 -17.40 4.40 3.00
C GLY A 33 -16.00 4.66 3.57
N THR A 34 -15.46 3.75 4.40
CA THR A 34 -14.13 3.88 5.00
C THR A 34 -13.19 2.80 4.49
N TRP A 35 -11.95 3.18 4.17
CA TRP A 35 -10.91 2.22 3.84
C TRP A 35 -10.37 1.52 5.09
N ARG A 36 -10.33 0.19 5.03
CA ARG A 36 -9.78 -0.69 6.05
C ARG A 36 -8.69 -1.54 5.45
N PHE A 37 -7.53 -1.51 6.08
CA PHE A 37 -6.38 -2.31 5.67
C PHE A 37 -6.16 -3.41 6.73
N PRO A 38 -6.34 -4.69 6.38
CA PRO A 38 -6.01 -5.79 7.27
C PRO A 38 -4.49 -5.87 7.42
N LYS A 39 -3.98 -5.94 8.67
CA LYS A 39 -2.52 -6.00 8.90
C LYS A 39 -1.88 -7.19 8.21
N ALA A 40 -2.51 -8.36 8.27
CA ALA A 40 -2.01 -9.55 7.61
C ALA A 40 -1.88 -9.38 6.09
N ALA A 41 -2.84 -8.70 5.46
CA ALA A 41 -2.80 -8.45 4.01
C ALA A 41 -1.70 -7.45 3.64
N ILE A 42 -1.52 -6.39 4.43
CA ILE A 42 -0.45 -5.41 4.21
C ILE A 42 0.93 -6.04 4.43
N ASP A 43 1.09 -6.88 5.45
CA ASP A 43 2.33 -7.60 5.74
C ASP A 43 2.72 -8.54 4.58
N ASP A 44 1.74 -9.27 4.02
CA ASP A 44 1.93 -10.13 2.86
C ASP A 44 2.26 -9.36 1.57
N TRP A 45 1.55 -8.25 1.36
CA TRP A 45 1.82 -7.32 0.26
C TRP A 45 3.22 -6.72 0.37
N LEU A 46 3.64 -6.28 1.56
CA LEU A 46 4.98 -5.75 1.77
C LEU A 46 6.06 -6.78 1.43
N LYS A 47 5.87 -8.05 1.79
CA LYS A 47 6.80 -9.13 1.41
C LYS A 47 6.86 -9.31 -0.11
N THR A 48 5.73 -9.19 -0.78
CA THR A 48 5.62 -9.33 -2.23
C THR A 48 6.25 -8.14 -2.97
N GLU A 49 5.95 -6.90 -2.55
CA GLU A 49 6.47 -5.68 -3.15
C GLU A 49 7.95 -5.45 -2.84
N ALA A 50 8.43 -5.79 -1.64
CA ALA A 50 9.86 -5.76 -1.34
C ALA A 50 10.65 -6.69 -2.27
N GLY A 51 10.05 -7.80 -2.71
CA GLY A 51 10.61 -8.69 -3.72
C GLY A 51 10.59 -8.11 -5.14
N LYS A 52 9.61 -7.26 -5.48
CA LYS A 52 9.49 -6.63 -6.80
C LYS A 52 10.37 -5.40 -7.00
N ASN A 53 10.53 -4.57 -5.95
CA ASN A 53 11.30 -3.32 -6.04
C ASN A 53 12.82 -3.54 -6.22
N LEU A 54 13.32 -4.76 -6.01
CA LEU A 54 14.69 -5.16 -6.35
C LEU A 54 14.89 -5.51 -7.85
N GLY A 55 13.82 -5.46 -8.66
CA GLY A 55 13.84 -5.90 -10.06
C GLY A 55 13.71 -4.81 -11.14
N THR A 56 13.49 -3.54 -10.79
CA THR A 56 13.36 -2.47 -11.80
C THR A 56 14.29 -1.30 -11.52
N VAL A 57 15.59 -1.53 -11.74
CA VAL A 57 16.37 -0.51 -12.44
C VAL A 57 15.76 -0.37 -13.82
N THR A 58 14.74 0.48 -13.97
CA THR A 58 14.36 0.98 -15.28
C THR A 58 15.56 1.75 -15.79
N GLY A 59 16.39 1.05 -16.56
CA GLY A 59 17.32 1.64 -17.50
C GLY A 59 16.51 2.60 -18.35
N LYS A 60 16.68 3.87 -18.07
CA LYS A 60 16.29 4.94 -18.97
C LYS A 60 17.40 4.98 -20.02
N GLU A 61 17.09 4.41 -21.18
CA GLU A 61 17.86 4.54 -22.43
C GLU A 61 18.17 6.01 -22.75
#